data_AF-A0A357IQI7-F1
#
_entry.id   AF-A0A357IQI7-F1
#
_cell.length_a   1.000
_cell.length_b   1.000
_cell.length_c   1.000
_cell.angle_alpha   90.00
_cell.angle_beta   90.00
_cell.angle_gamma   90.00
#
_symmetry.space_group_name_H-M   'P 1'
#
loop_
_entity.id
_entity.type
_entity.pdbx_description
1 polymer ?
#
loop_
_entity_poly.entity_id
_entity_poly.type
_entity_poly.pdbx_seq_one_letter_code
_entity_poly.pdbx_strand_id
1 'polypeptide(L)'
;MSSKLDYVVRSLSRGTNKKYETYVINSIWNKINNSEVEFATQQYVKDSEGNTRYIDMYFPQIKFAIEVDEWYHSGDGQCLRDGARAEAIRTAILDSTIADSFSAITFKRVKIFNDDGGAKSIEQLNRSIDQVVSEIKLALDNLGQPIRWDYDEDSKMANILKRGYLMRGDNLTTMKNIIHVFGKDLRGWRKSTYPINGVTIWSPTLSFNGSDRNGWINTINEDLSIVYESGTGKDGKGKNPGDAQWDLDHATKRVVFLKYKDALGNKYRRFLGVYMCGGYDNEKNAEIWKLTSDKYVL
;
A
#
# COMPACT_ATOMS: atom_id res chain seq x y z
N MET A 1 -18.67 -5.40 -6.63
CA MET A 1 -17.25 -5.84 -6.64
C MET A 1 -17.11 -6.93 -7.69
N SER A 2 -15.97 -6.97 -8.37
CA SER A 2 -15.55 -8.14 -9.15
C SER A 2 -15.41 -9.34 -8.21
N SER A 3 -15.78 -10.56 -8.65
CA SER A 3 -15.61 -11.76 -7.83
C SER A 3 -14.11 -12.07 -7.62
N LYS A 4 -13.77 -12.87 -6.61
CA LYS A 4 -12.38 -13.33 -6.39
C LYS A 4 -11.79 -13.96 -7.66
N LEU A 5 -12.59 -14.74 -8.38
CA LEU A 5 -12.20 -15.32 -9.68
C LEU A 5 -11.90 -14.24 -10.73
N ASP A 6 -12.78 -13.25 -10.91
CA ASP A 6 -12.57 -12.19 -11.89
C ASP A 6 -11.35 -11.32 -11.53
N TYR A 7 -11.08 -11.09 -10.24
CA TYR A 7 -9.82 -10.49 -9.79
C TYR A 7 -8.61 -11.32 -10.22
N VAL A 8 -8.59 -12.61 -9.93
CA VAL A 8 -7.47 -13.50 -10.25
C VAL A 8 -7.20 -13.50 -11.75
N VAL A 9 -8.25 -13.72 -12.55
CA VAL A 9 -8.16 -13.75 -14.02
C VAL A 9 -7.61 -12.44 -14.56
N ARG A 10 -8.17 -11.30 -14.14
CA ARG A 10 -7.74 -9.98 -14.61
C ARG A 10 -6.33 -9.62 -14.16
N SER A 11 -5.93 -10.00 -12.96
CA SER A 11 -4.59 -9.74 -12.43
C SER A 11 -3.51 -10.53 -13.19
N LEU A 12 -3.82 -11.78 -13.56
CA LEU A 12 -2.90 -12.66 -14.29
C LEU A 12 -2.87 -12.42 -15.81
N SER A 13 -3.92 -11.81 -16.37
CA SER A 13 -4.02 -11.49 -17.80
C SER A 13 -3.51 -10.10 -18.18
N ARG A 14 -3.09 -9.29 -17.21
CA ARG A 14 -2.81 -7.85 -17.39
C ARG A 14 -1.52 -7.54 -18.16
N GLY A 15 -0.57 -8.48 -18.17
CA GLY A 15 0.82 -8.27 -18.60
C GLY A 15 1.17 -8.75 -20.02
N THR A 16 0.22 -8.89 -20.93
CA THR A 16 0.42 -9.56 -22.24
C THR A 16 1.56 -9.01 -23.12
N ASN A 17 2.06 -7.79 -22.85
CA ASN A 17 3.19 -7.19 -23.59
C ASN A 17 4.58 -7.62 -23.06
N LYS A 18 4.68 -8.19 -21.85
CA LYS A 18 5.90 -8.79 -21.29
C LYS A 18 5.72 -10.29 -21.16
N LYS A 19 6.19 -11.00 -22.18
CA LYS A 19 5.89 -12.43 -22.38
C LYS A 19 6.49 -13.30 -21.26
N TYR A 20 7.70 -12.97 -20.80
CA TYR A 20 8.36 -13.75 -19.77
C TYR A 20 7.81 -13.44 -18.38
N GLU A 21 7.50 -12.17 -18.06
CA GLU A 21 6.77 -11.76 -16.85
C GLU A 21 5.49 -12.58 -16.73
N THR A 22 4.67 -12.57 -17.79
CA THR A 22 3.40 -13.30 -17.83
C THR A 22 3.60 -14.81 -17.58
N TYR A 23 4.60 -15.42 -18.22
CA TYR A 23 4.90 -16.83 -18.02
C TYR A 23 5.29 -17.15 -16.56
N VAL A 24 6.20 -16.35 -16.00
CA VAL A 24 6.73 -16.55 -14.65
C VAL A 24 5.62 -16.36 -13.60
N ILE A 25 4.87 -15.25 -13.63
CA ILE A 25 3.85 -14.96 -12.61
C ILE A 25 2.72 -16.01 -12.63
N ASN A 26 2.27 -16.43 -13.83
CA ASN A 26 1.25 -17.46 -13.97
C ASN A 26 1.75 -18.81 -13.47
N SER A 27 3.00 -19.15 -13.77
CA SER A 27 3.61 -20.40 -13.31
C SER A 27 3.73 -20.43 -11.78
N ILE A 28 4.16 -19.33 -11.16
CA ILE A 28 4.26 -19.21 -9.70
C ILE A 28 2.88 -19.39 -9.06
N TRP A 29 1.87 -18.63 -9.50
CA TRP A 29 0.51 -18.72 -8.97
C TRP A 29 -0.05 -20.15 -9.05
N ASN A 30 0.05 -20.77 -10.23
CA ASN A 30 -0.48 -22.12 -10.46
C ASN A 30 0.26 -23.19 -9.65
N LYS A 31 1.57 -23.05 -9.42
CA LYS A 31 2.38 -24.01 -8.64
C LYS A 31 2.22 -23.83 -7.12
N ILE A 32 1.91 -22.63 -6.65
CA ILE A 32 1.47 -22.40 -5.26
C ILE A 32 0.19 -23.21 -5.01
N ASN A 33 -0.75 -23.20 -5.97
CA ASN A 33 -1.99 -23.98 -5.96
C ASN A 33 -2.79 -23.84 -4.66
N ASN A 34 -2.91 -22.60 -4.17
CA ASN A 34 -3.66 -22.29 -2.97
C ASN A 34 -4.44 -20.99 -3.19
N SER A 35 -5.76 -21.08 -3.31
CA SER A 35 -6.64 -19.93 -3.55
C SER A 35 -6.75 -18.98 -2.36
N GLU A 36 -6.30 -19.38 -1.17
CA GLU A 36 -6.29 -18.54 0.03
C GLU A 36 -5.05 -17.65 0.14
N VAL A 37 -4.10 -17.80 -0.79
CA VAL A 37 -2.97 -16.91 -0.91
C VAL A 37 -3.41 -15.65 -1.65
N GLU A 38 -3.34 -14.51 -0.98
CA GLU A 38 -3.56 -13.20 -1.58
C GLU A 38 -2.33 -12.79 -2.39
N PHE A 39 -2.56 -12.23 -3.58
CA PHE A 39 -1.50 -11.64 -4.39
C PHE A 39 -1.96 -10.34 -5.04
N ALA A 40 -0.99 -9.50 -5.39
CA ALA A 40 -1.15 -8.35 -6.25
C ALA A 40 -0.10 -8.40 -7.36
N THR A 41 -0.46 -8.00 -8.57
CA THR A 41 0.50 -7.86 -9.68
C THR A 41 0.81 -6.39 -9.92
N GLN A 42 1.98 -6.12 -10.52
CA GLN A 42 2.32 -4.82 -11.09
C GLN A 42 2.23 -3.66 -10.08
N GLN A 43 3.01 -3.76 -9.01
CA GLN A 43 3.01 -2.82 -7.88
C GLN A 43 4.31 -2.00 -7.85
N TYR A 44 4.25 -0.77 -7.35
CA TYR A 44 5.45 0.02 -7.06
C TYR A 44 5.76 -0.02 -5.56
N VAL A 45 7.04 -0.07 -5.20
CA VAL A 45 7.52 0.04 -3.81
C VAL A 45 8.74 0.95 -3.75
N LYS A 46 9.03 1.49 -2.56
CA LYS A 46 10.33 2.11 -2.27
C LYS A 46 11.23 1.13 -1.57
N ASP A 47 12.52 1.14 -1.89
CA ASP A 47 13.54 0.45 -1.09
C ASP A 47 14.09 1.28 0.06
N SER A 48 14.95 0.68 0.88
CA SER A 48 15.57 1.32 2.05
C SER A 48 16.43 2.54 1.71
N GLU A 49 16.82 2.69 0.44
CA GLU A 49 17.61 3.81 -0.07
C GLU A 49 16.72 4.88 -0.73
N GLY A 50 15.40 4.69 -0.69
CA GLY A 50 14.42 5.59 -1.32
C GLY A 50 14.23 5.35 -2.82
N ASN A 51 14.89 4.34 -3.40
CA ASN A 51 14.74 4.02 -4.81
C ASN A 51 13.41 3.31 -5.04
N THR A 52 12.75 3.64 -6.15
CA THR A 52 11.51 2.97 -6.51
C THR A 52 11.78 1.69 -7.29
N ARG A 53 11.16 0.60 -6.86
CA ARG A 53 11.16 -0.68 -7.58
C ARG A 53 9.76 -1.01 -8.06
N TYR A 54 9.71 -1.62 -9.24
CA TYR A 54 8.48 -2.19 -9.78
C TYR A 54 8.49 -3.68 -9.49
N ILE A 55 7.46 -4.15 -8.79
CA ILE A 55 7.24 -5.54 -8.43
C ILE A 55 6.22 -6.12 -9.41
N ASP A 56 6.57 -7.23 -10.03
CA ASP A 56 5.67 -7.91 -10.97
C ASP A 56 4.61 -8.73 -10.22
N MET A 57 4.98 -9.34 -9.09
CA MET A 57 4.06 -10.08 -8.21
C MET A 57 4.40 -9.90 -6.73
N TYR A 58 3.41 -9.61 -5.90
CA TYR A 58 3.54 -9.42 -4.45
C TYR A 58 2.53 -10.28 -3.69
N PHE A 59 2.96 -10.87 -2.58
CA PHE A 59 2.14 -11.64 -1.64
C PHE A 59 2.07 -10.90 -0.29
N PRO A 60 0.99 -10.16 -0.01
CA PRO A 60 0.87 -9.33 1.19
C PRO A 60 0.99 -10.11 2.50
N GLN A 61 0.39 -11.30 2.57
CA GLN A 61 0.34 -12.10 3.81
C GLN A 61 1.73 -12.47 4.35
N ILE A 62 2.70 -12.66 3.45
CA ILE A 62 4.09 -13.04 3.78
C ILE A 62 5.11 -11.96 3.43
N LYS A 63 4.64 -10.78 2.99
CA LYS A 63 5.48 -9.67 2.54
C LYS A 63 6.56 -10.11 1.54
N PHE A 64 6.16 -10.86 0.51
CA PHE A 64 7.08 -11.45 -0.46
C PHE A 64 6.87 -10.87 -1.85
N ALA A 65 7.91 -10.29 -2.41
CA ALA A 65 7.90 -9.60 -3.68
C ALA A 65 8.77 -10.33 -4.72
N ILE A 66 8.27 -10.42 -5.95
CA ILE A 66 8.96 -11.02 -7.08
C ILE A 66 9.11 -9.98 -8.20
N GLU A 67 10.33 -9.89 -8.71
CA GLU A 67 10.71 -9.14 -9.90
C GLU A 67 11.19 -10.13 -10.98
N VAL A 68 10.67 -9.99 -12.19
CA VAL A 68 11.10 -10.76 -13.35
C VAL A 68 12.08 -9.90 -14.15
N ASP A 69 13.34 -10.34 -14.15
CA ASP A 69 14.41 -9.64 -14.83
C ASP A 69 14.51 -10.15 -16.27
N GLU A 70 13.92 -9.40 -17.19
CA GLU A 70 13.91 -9.67 -18.63
C GLU A 70 15.14 -9.11 -19.37
N TRP A 71 16.07 -8.40 -18.70
CA TRP A 71 17.07 -7.58 -19.40
C TRP A 71 18.24 -8.37 -20.03
N TYR A 72 18.16 -8.54 -21.35
CA TYR A 72 19.30 -8.49 -22.31
C TYR A 72 18.87 -7.68 -23.54
N HIS A 73 18.65 -6.37 -23.36
CA HIS A 73 18.59 -5.42 -24.47
C HIS A 73 19.59 -4.30 -24.21
N SER A 74 20.83 -4.52 -24.65
CA SER A 74 21.81 -3.45 -24.88
C SER A 74 21.18 -2.38 -25.76
N GLY A 75 20.90 -1.21 -25.19
CA GLY A 75 20.28 -0.11 -25.91
C GLY A 75 19.93 1.02 -24.94
N ASP A 76 20.82 2.00 -24.86
CA ASP A 76 20.61 3.29 -24.23
C ASP A 76 19.26 3.88 -24.69
N GLY A 77 18.26 3.87 -23.81
CA GLY A 77 16.92 4.22 -24.25
C GLY A 77 15.83 4.28 -23.18
N GLN A 78 16.16 4.60 -21.92
CA GLN A 78 15.14 5.03 -20.95
C GLN A 78 15.61 6.16 -20.01
N CYS A 79 16.60 6.95 -20.42
CA CYS A 79 16.77 8.31 -19.87
C CYS A 79 15.91 9.25 -20.69
N LEU A 80 14.66 9.50 -20.27
CA LEU A 80 13.85 10.69 -20.62
C LEU A 80 12.43 10.51 -20.07
N ARG A 81 12.21 10.97 -18.82
CA ARG A 81 11.02 11.72 -18.34
C ARG A 81 11.05 11.84 -16.80
N ASP A 82 12.12 12.43 -16.26
CA ASP A 82 12.44 12.23 -14.84
C ASP A 82 11.45 12.94 -13.89
N GLY A 83 10.85 14.06 -14.27
CA GLY A 83 9.85 14.75 -13.43
C GLY A 83 8.49 14.06 -13.38
N ALA A 84 7.89 13.78 -14.55
CA ALA A 84 6.57 13.15 -14.63
C ALA A 84 6.61 11.67 -14.22
N ARG A 85 7.73 10.97 -14.46
CA ARG A 85 7.93 9.59 -14.00
C ARG A 85 8.13 9.55 -12.50
N ALA A 86 8.93 10.44 -11.90
CA ALA A 86 9.08 10.51 -10.45
C ALA A 86 7.78 10.84 -9.74
N GLU A 87 6.96 11.77 -10.26
CA GLU A 87 5.66 12.09 -9.68
C GLU A 87 4.65 10.96 -9.87
N ALA A 88 4.63 10.30 -11.04
CA ALA A 88 3.79 9.13 -11.28
C ALA A 88 4.19 7.96 -10.36
N ILE A 89 5.48 7.77 -10.14
CA ILE A 89 6.05 6.80 -9.21
C ILE A 89 5.67 7.13 -7.77
N ARG A 90 5.85 8.38 -7.34
CA ARG A 90 5.47 8.87 -6.00
C ARG A 90 3.98 8.69 -5.76
N THR A 91 3.15 9.05 -6.73
CA THR A 91 1.71 8.81 -6.70
C THR A 91 1.41 7.31 -6.63
N ALA A 92 2.09 6.49 -7.45
CA ALA A 92 1.94 5.05 -7.45
C ALA A 92 2.38 4.38 -6.15
N ILE A 93 3.29 4.99 -5.38
CA ILE A 93 3.71 4.53 -4.05
C ILE A 93 2.63 4.82 -3.01
N LEU A 94 1.99 5.99 -3.05
CA LEU A 94 0.81 6.27 -2.22
C LEU A 94 -0.38 5.38 -2.59
N ASP A 95 -0.50 5.08 -3.88
CA ASP A 95 -1.47 4.14 -4.40
C ASP A 95 -1.04 2.68 -4.26
N SER A 96 0.20 2.41 -3.81
CA SER A 96 0.74 1.05 -3.79
C SER A 96 0.00 0.20 -2.76
N THR A 97 -0.18 -1.06 -3.08
CA THR A 97 -0.82 -2.03 -2.18
C THR A 97 0.03 -2.39 -0.96
N ILE A 98 1.18 -1.74 -0.75
CA ILE A 98 2.18 -2.15 0.23
C ILE A 98 2.36 -1.02 1.24
N ALA A 99 1.72 -1.16 2.40
CA ALA A 99 1.95 -0.26 3.55
C ALA A 99 3.08 -0.75 4.45
N ASP A 100 3.77 -1.82 4.05
CA ASP A 100 4.89 -2.38 4.77
C ASP A 100 6.16 -1.57 4.55
N SER A 101 6.97 -1.45 5.59
CA SER A 101 8.34 -0.98 5.40
C SER A 101 9.09 -1.98 4.51
N PHE A 102 9.85 -1.49 3.55
CA PHE A 102 10.61 -2.34 2.64
C PHE A 102 11.58 -3.28 3.35
N SER A 103 12.13 -2.87 4.49
CA SER A 103 13.00 -3.74 5.30
C SER A 103 12.29 -5.00 5.80
N ALA A 104 10.95 -5.01 5.82
CA ALA A 104 10.14 -6.16 6.17
C ALA A 104 9.69 -6.99 4.97
N ILE A 105 10.05 -6.60 3.73
CA ILE A 105 9.66 -7.28 2.50
C ILE A 105 10.81 -8.14 2.00
N THR A 106 10.54 -9.41 1.73
CA THR A 106 11.48 -10.31 1.06
C THR A 106 11.39 -10.10 -0.45
N PHE A 107 12.52 -9.76 -1.09
CA PHE A 107 12.60 -9.60 -2.54
C PHE A 107 13.29 -10.79 -3.20
N LYS A 108 12.67 -11.29 -4.27
CA LYS A 108 13.26 -12.30 -5.14
C LYS A 108 13.21 -11.88 -6.60
N ARG A 109 14.33 -12.12 -7.28
CA ARG A 109 14.47 -11.84 -8.70
C ARG A 109 14.55 -13.13 -9.50
N VAL A 110 13.70 -13.25 -10.51
CA VAL A 110 13.71 -14.36 -11.47
C VAL A 110 14.33 -13.87 -12.77
N LYS A 111 15.62 -14.16 -12.98
CA LYS A 111 16.32 -13.84 -14.24
C LYS A 111 15.90 -14.82 -15.34
N ILE A 112 15.61 -14.31 -16.54
CA ILE A 112 15.35 -15.15 -17.73
C ILE A 112 16.63 -15.51 -18.51
N PHE A 113 17.77 -15.03 -18.06
CA PHE A 113 19.09 -15.25 -18.63
C PHE A 113 20.02 -15.89 -17.59
N ASN A 114 21.03 -16.59 -18.09
CA ASN A 114 22.14 -17.15 -17.33
C ASN A 114 23.13 -16.04 -16.94
N ASP A 115 24.03 -16.32 -15.99
CA ASP A 115 24.97 -15.31 -15.51
C ASP A 115 26.01 -14.89 -16.58
N ASP A 116 26.19 -15.70 -17.62
CA ASP A 116 27.00 -15.37 -18.82
C ASP A 116 26.24 -14.49 -19.84
N GLY A 117 24.99 -14.11 -19.55
CA GLY A 117 24.13 -13.33 -20.44
C GLY A 117 23.38 -14.16 -21.50
N GLY A 118 23.60 -15.47 -21.57
CA GLY A 118 22.88 -16.37 -22.47
C GLY A 118 21.42 -16.57 -22.03
N ALA A 119 20.50 -16.84 -22.96
CA ALA A 119 19.11 -17.14 -22.61
C ALA A 119 19.01 -18.45 -21.81
N LYS A 120 18.16 -18.48 -20.78
CA LYS A 120 17.84 -19.73 -20.07
C LYS A 120 17.02 -20.67 -20.94
N SER A 121 17.26 -21.97 -20.81
CA SER A 121 16.32 -22.99 -21.26
C SER A 121 15.03 -22.93 -20.43
N ILE A 122 13.94 -23.48 -20.96
CA ILE A 122 12.67 -23.57 -20.22
C ILE A 122 12.82 -24.38 -18.93
N GLU A 123 13.65 -25.42 -18.92
CA GLU A 123 13.94 -26.23 -17.73
C GLU A 123 14.74 -25.43 -16.69
N GLN A 124 15.71 -24.61 -17.10
CA GLN A 124 16.47 -23.74 -16.20
C GLN A 124 15.57 -22.67 -15.56
N LEU A 125 14.69 -22.06 -16.36
CA LEU A 125 13.73 -21.09 -15.86
C LEU A 125 12.72 -21.75 -14.91
N ASN A 126 12.19 -22.92 -15.26
CA ASN A 126 11.28 -23.68 -14.41
C ASN A 126 11.90 -24.05 -13.06
N ARG A 127 13.17 -24.47 -13.03
CA ARG A 127 13.89 -24.69 -11.77
C ARG A 127 13.99 -23.43 -10.92
N SER A 128 14.22 -22.27 -11.55
CA SER A 128 14.25 -20.97 -10.84
C SER A 128 12.87 -20.64 -10.25
N ILE A 129 11.80 -20.89 -11.01
CA ILE A 129 10.41 -20.73 -10.55
C ILE A 129 10.12 -21.68 -9.37
N ASP A 130 10.52 -22.95 -9.47
CA ASP A 130 10.28 -23.95 -8.42
C ASP A 130 10.99 -23.60 -7.10
N GLN A 131 12.19 -23.03 -7.17
CA GLN A 131 12.90 -22.49 -6.00
C GLN A 131 12.10 -21.37 -5.33
N VAL A 132 11.64 -20.37 -6.10
CA VAL A 132 10.84 -19.27 -5.57
C VAL A 132 9.52 -19.77 -4.96
N VAL A 133 8.83 -20.69 -5.63
CA VAL A 133 7.58 -21.29 -5.10
C VAL A 133 7.84 -22.02 -3.79
N SER A 134 8.97 -22.72 -3.67
CA SER A 134 9.34 -23.43 -2.43
C SER A 134 9.57 -22.46 -1.27
N GLU A 135 10.25 -21.33 -1.52
CA GLU A 135 10.43 -20.27 -0.53
C GLU A 135 9.11 -19.64 -0.10
N ILE A 136 8.19 -19.39 -1.04
CA ILE A 136 6.86 -18.85 -0.75
C ILE A 136 6.07 -19.81 0.12
N LYS A 137 6.06 -21.11 -0.22
CA LYS A 137 5.37 -22.13 0.58
C LYS A 137 5.94 -22.22 2.00
N LEU A 138 7.27 -22.20 2.12
CA LEU A 138 7.92 -22.17 3.43
C LEU A 138 7.53 -20.92 4.25
N ALA A 139 7.50 -19.74 3.62
CA ALA A 139 7.10 -18.51 4.28
C ALA A 139 5.62 -18.55 4.73
N LEU A 140 4.75 -19.14 3.92
CA LEU A 140 3.33 -19.33 4.24
C LEU A 140 3.14 -20.31 5.40
N ASP A 141 3.89 -21.42 5.43
CA ASP A 141 3.84 -22.41 6.51
C ASP A 141 4.33 -21.81 7.84
N ASN A 142 5.28 -20.88 7.79
CA ASN A 142 5.84 -20.19 8.95
C ASN A 142 4.91 -19.12 9.56
N LEU A 143 3.76 -18.80 8.94
CA LEU A 143 2.81 -17.81 9.50
C LEU A 143 2.18 -18.27 10.82
N GLY A 144 2.18 -19.57 11.12
CA GLY A 144 1.62 -20.12 12.35
C GLY A 144 0.10 -19.96 12.49
N GLN A 145 -0.58 -19.53 11.43
CA GLN A 145 -2.03 -19.33 11.36
C GLN A 145 -2.57 -19.78 10.00
N PRO A 146 -3.84 -20.21 9.91
CA PRO A 146 -4.43 -20.58 8.63
C PRO A 146 -4.37 -19.45 7.62
N ILE A 147 -3.84 -19.75 6.43
CA ILE A 147 -3.80 -18.82 5.30
C ILE A 147 -5.24 -18.57 4.85
N ARG A 148 -5.64 -17.31 4.79
CA ARG A 148 -6.98 -16.90 4.36
C ARG A 148 -6.90 -15.63 3.54
N TRP A 149 -7.60 -15.61 2.42
CA TRP A 149 -7.77 -14.40 1.62
C TRP A 149 -9.16 -13.81 1.87
N ASP A 150 -9.23 -12.84 2.78
CA ASP A 150 -10.42 -12.02 3.00
C ASP A 150 -10.58 -11.03 1.83
N TYR A 151 -11.18 -11.52 0.74
CA TYR A 151 -11.24 -10.80 -0.53
C TYR A 151 -12.30 -9.69 -0.53
N ASP A 152 -13.54 -10.03 -0.18
CA ASP A 152 -14.66 -9.09 -0.17
C ASP A 152 -14.72 -8.25 1.12
N GLU A 153 -15.42 -7.13 1.06
CA GLU A 153 -15.54 -6.19 2.19
C GLU A 153 -16.07 -6.86 3.47
N ASP A 154 -17.07 -7.73 3.35
CA ASP A 154 -17.72 -8.35 4.50
C ASP A 154 -16.77 -9.32 5.20
N SER A 155 -16.01 -10.11 4.44
CA SER A 155 -14.96 -10.99 4.97
C SER A 155 -13.87 -10.20 5.71
N LYS A 156 -13.44 -9.05 5.16
CA LYS A 156 -12.45 -8.16 5.79
C LYS A 156 -12.96 -7.56 7.09
N MET A 157 -14.18 -7.01 7.08
CA MET A 157 -14.80 -6.47 8.29
C MET A 157 -14.99 -7.54 9.36
N ALA A 158 -15.48 -8.73 8.98
CA ALA A 158 -15.66 -9.85 9.89
C ALA A 158 -14.34 -10.30 10.53
N ASN A 159 -13.24 -10.33 9.76
CA ASN A 159 -11.91 -10.61 10.29
C ASN A 159 -11.47 -9.58 11.34
N ILE A 160 -11.55 -8.29 10.99
CA ILE A 160 -11.19 -7.16 11.87
C ILE A 160 -11.98 -7.21 13.17
N LEU A 161 -13.31 -7.39 13.09
CA LEU A 161 -14.19 -7.51 14.24
C LEU A 161 -13.86 -8.73 15.09
N LYS A 162 -13.63 -9.90 14.47
CA LYS A 162 -13.30 -11.14 15.16
C LYS A 162 -12.01 -11.03 15.97
N ARG A 163 -10.96 -10.42 15.41
CA ARG A 163 -9.68 -10.26 16.11
C ARG A 163 -9.65 -9.06 17.05
N GLY A 164 -10.59 -8.12 16.93
CA GLY A 164 -10.75 -6.97 17.83
C GLY A 164 -9.71 -5.85 17.66
N TYR A 165 -9.03 -5.81 16.51
CA TYR A 165 -8.05 -4.76 16.24
C TYR A 165 -7.88 -4.49 14.74
N LEU A 166 -7.34 -3.32 14.42
CA LEU A 166 -6.78 -2.94 13.13
C LEU A 166 -5.26 -3.06 13.17
N MET A 167 -4.67 -3.48 12.05
CA MET A 167 -3.24 -3.66 11.82
C MET A 167 -2.87 -3.03 10.47
N ARG A 168 -1.72 -2.36 10.42
CA ARG A 168 -1.25 -1.66 9.22
C ARG A 168 -1.36 -2.58 7.99
N GLY A 169 -1.99 -2.08 6.93
CA GLY A 169 -2.27 -2.88 5.73
C GLY A 169 -3.75 -3.23 5.54
N ASP A 170 -4.53 -3.35 6.62
CA ASP A 170 -5.97 -3.57 6.52
C ASP A 170 -6.61 -2.50 5.64
N ASN A 171 -7.58 -2.90 4.84
CA ASN A 171 -8.24 -1.98 3.95
C ASN A 171 -9.74 -2.22 3.92
N LEU A 172 -10.48 -1.11 3.82
CA LEU A 172 -11.92 -1.08 3.68
C LEU A 172 -12.27 -0.07 2.58
N THR A 173 -13.39 -0.26 1.89
CA THR A 173 -13.73 0.58 0.72
C THR A 173 -14.28 1.95 1.11
N THR A 174 -14.96 2.06 2.25
CA THR A 174 -15.69 3.29 2.61
C THR A 174 -15.45 3.75 4.03
N MET A 175 -15.61 5.06 4.26
CA MET A 175 -15.56 5.61 5.61
C MET A 175 -16.70 5.07 6.49
N LYS A 176 -17.86 4.76 5.90
CA LYS A 176 -18.96 4.09 6.61
C LYS A 176 -18.50 2.76 7.20
N ASN A 177 -17.83 1.92 6.41
CA ASN A 177 -17.39 0.60 6.84
C ASN A 177 -16.28 0.69 7.88
N ILE A 178 -15.39 1.68 7.76
CA ILE A 178 -14.42 1.98 8.82
C ILE A 178 -15.17 2.33 10.11
N ILE A 179 -16.14 3.24 10.07
CA ILE A 179 -16.90 3.63 11.27
C ILE A 179 -17.69 2.43 11.85
N HIS A 180 -18.17 1.53 10.99
CA HIS A 180 -18.83 0.29 11.39
C HIS A 180 -17.92 -0.63 12.22
N VAL A 181 -16.67 -0.88 11.78
CA VAL A 181 -15.75 -1.72 12.56
C VAL A 181 -15.37 -1.10 13.92
N PHE A 182 -15.55 0.22 14.05
CA PHE A 182 -15.44 0.96 15.31
C PHE A 182 -16.71 0.91 16.19
N GLY A 183 -17.70 0.08 15.83
CA GLY A 183 -18.92 -0.15 16.61
C GLY A 183 -20.04 0.87 16.36
N LYS A 184 -20.03 1.58 15.23
CA LYS A 184 -21.09 2.55 14.87
C LYS A 184 -21.68 2.29 13.50
N ASP A 185 -22.98 2.00 13.49
CA ASP A 185 -23.75 1.84 12.26
C ASP A 185 -24.30 3.17 11.75
N LEU A 186 -23.85 3.56 10.55
CA LEU A 186 -24.31 4.77 9.87
C LEU A 186 -24.97 4.42 8.53
N ARG A 187 -26.01 5.18 8.15
CA ARG A 187 -26.59 5.07 6.80
C ARG A 187 -25.60 5.48 5.71
N GLY A 188 -24.74 6.46 5.99
CA GLY A 188 -23.65 6.89 5.12
C GLY A 188 -22.79 7.97 5.76
N TRP A 189 -21.58 8.15 5.24
CA TRP A 189 -20.66 9.19 5.69
C TRP A 189 -19.75 9.66 4.55
N ARG A 190 -19.63 10.99 4.37
CA ARG A 190 -18.89 11.59 3.25
C ARG A 190 -17.69 12.44 3.67
N LYS A 191 -17.57 12.80 4.96
CA LYS A 191 -16.42 13.58 5.45
C LYS A 191 -15.18 12.69 5.56
N SER A 192 -14.01 13.32 5.52
CA SER A 192 -12.71 12.66 5.71
C SER A 192 -12.38 12.37 7.17
N THR A 193 -13.15 12.91 8.13
CA THR A 193 -12.96 12.71 9.56
C THR A 193 -14.22 12.17 10.22
N TYR A 194 -14.06 11.43 11.31
CA TYR A 194 -15.14 11.03 12.21
C TYR A 194 -14.58 10.88 13.64
N PRO A 195 -15.02 11.68 14.62
CA PRO A 195 -14.63 11.51 16.02
C PRO A 195 -15.38 10.33 16.64
N ILE A 196 -14.66 9.47 17.37
CA ILE A 196 -15.25 8.34 18.09
C ILE A 196 -14.35 7.88 19.24
N ASN A 197 -14.92 7.54 20.41
CA ASN A 197 -14.21 6.92 21.54
C ASN A 197 -12.88 7.60 21.92
N GLY A 198 -12.84 8.94 21.93
CA GLY A 198 -11.64 9.70 22.28
C GLY A 198 -10.55 9.74 21.20
N VAL A 199 -10.81 9.19 20.01
CA VAL A 199 -9.94 9.28 18.84
C VAL A 199 -10.66 9.92 17.66
N THR A 200 -9.91 10.33 16.65
CA THR A 200 -10.46 10.75 15.36
C THR A 200 -10.05 9.76 14.28
N ILE A 201 -11.03 9.12 13.65
CA ILE A 201 -10.81 8.41 12.39
C ILE A 201 -10.55 9.48 11.33
N TRP A 202 -9.42 9.39 10.64
CA TRP A 202 -9.02 10.36 9.65
C TRP A 202 -8.59 9.66 8.37
N SER A 203 -9.25 9.99 7.26
CA SER A 203 -8.89 9.50 5.93
C SER A 203 -8.65 10.68 4.98
N PRO A 204 -7.50 11.38 5.17
CA PRO A 204 -7.13 12.52 4.36
C PRO A 204 -6.85 12.11 2.92
N THR A 205 -6.82 13.11 2.05
CA THR A 205 -6.07 12.99 0.80
C THR A 205 -4.64 13.38 1.15
N LEU A 206 -3.68 12.48 0.93
CA LEU A 206 -2.26 12.70 1.18
C LEU A 206 -1.52 12.74 -0.14
N SER A 207 -0.47 13.54 -0.22
CA SER A 207 0.50 13.51 -1.31
C SER A 207 1.91 13.75 -0.79
N PHE A 208 2.96 13.39 -1.54
CA PHE A 208 4.33 13.70 -1.11
C PHE A 208 4.63 15.20 -1.24
N ASN A 209 4.09 15.85 -2.27
CA ASN A 209 4.44 17.23 -2.65
C ASN A 209 3.34 18.25 -2.32
N GLY A 210 2.26 17.83 -1.66
CA GLY A 210 1.10 18.66 -1.37
C GLY A 210 0.13 18.73 -2.54
N SER A 211 -1.16 18.76 -2.24
CA SER A 211 -2.23 18.98 -3.21
C SER A 211 -3.38 19.66 -2.48
N ASP A 212 -3.72 20.90 -2.89
CA ASP A 212 -4.84 21.63 -2.29
C ASP A 212 -6.14 20.88 -2.56
N ARG A 213 -6.77 20.41 -1.48
CA ARG A 213 -8.05 19.73 -1.47
C ARG A 213 -9.01 20.48 -0.56
N ASN A 214 -9.72 21.44 -1.15
CA ASN A 214 -10.74 22.25 -0.48
C ASN A 214 -10.19 23.05 0.71
N GLY A 215 -9.00 23.63 0.54
CA GLY A 215 -8.37 24.47 1.55
C GLY A 215 -7.36 23.75 2.45
N TRP A 216 -7.01 22.51 2.11
CA TRP A 216 -6.07 21.68 2.88
C TRP A 216 -4.98 21.13 1.98
N ILE A 217 -3.73 21.26 2.40
CA ILE A 217 -2.53 20.68 1.79
C ILE A 217 -1.93 19.73 2.81
N ASN A 218 -2.17 18.44 2.63
CA ASN A 218 -1.63 17.43 3.51
C ASN A 218 -0.50 16.69 2.79
N THR A 219 0.67 16.65 3.43
CA THR A 219 1.80 15.87 2.94
C THR A 219 2.13 14.71 3.85
N ILE A 220 2.79 13.70 3.31
CA ILE A 220 3.33 12.59 4.08
C ILE A 220 4.77 12.35 3.64
N ASN A 221 5.64 12.03 4.59
CA ASN A 221 7.03 11.69 4.30
C ASN A 221 7.16 10.27 3.72
N GLU A 222 8.36 9.93 3.27
CA GLU A 222 8.60 8.75 2.43
C GLU A 222 8.41 7.40 3.12
N ASP A 223 8.75 7.30 4.41
CA ASP A 223 8.55 6.11 5.25
C ASP A 223 7.14 6.04 5.85
N LEU A 224 6.31 7.03 5.51
CA LEU A 224 4.94 7.22 5.99
C LEU A 224 4.85 7.49 7.50
N SER A 225 5.95 7.77 8.20
CA SER A 225 5.97 7.96 9.65
C SER A 225 5.49 9.34 10.10
N ILE A 226 5.47 10.33 9.21
CA ILE A 226 5.10 11.72 9.51
C ILE A 226 4.13 12.25 8.45
N VAL A 227 2.96 12.69 8.90
CA VAL A 227 1.99 13.45 8.10
C VAL A 227 2.07 14.91 8.50
N TYR A 228 2.13 15.82 7.53
CA TYR A 228 2.02 17.25 7.72
C TYR A 228 0.63 17.70 7.26
N GLU A 229 -0.11 18.39 8.12
CA GLU A 229 -1.43 18.95 7.81
C GLU A 229 -1.36 20.47 7.78
N SER A 230 -1.60 21.07 6.62
CA SER A 230 -1.59 22.52 6.45
C SER A 230 -2.91 22.99 5.86
N GLY A 231 -3.50 24.03 6.43
CA GLY A 231 -4.63 24.73 5.83
C GLY A 231 -4.14 25.90 4.97
N THR A 232 -4.81 26.18 3.85
CA THR A 232 -4.35 27.20 2.89
C THR A 232 -4.82 28.63 3.21
N GLY A 233 -5.55 28.83 4.31
CA GLY A 233 -6.21 30.08 4.68
C GLY A 233 -7.47 30.37 3.87
N LYS A 234 -7.71 29.67 2.75
CA LYS A 234 -8.92 29.83 1.93
C LYS A 234 -10.16 29.41 2.70
N ASP A 235 -11.25 30.17 2.55
CA ASP A 235 -12.54 29.95 3.24
C ASP A 235 -12.45 29.89 4.78
N GLY A 236 -11.44 30.54 5.39
CA GLY A 236 -11.20 30.50 6.84
C GLY A 236 -10.66 29.15 7.33
N LYS A 237 -10.16 28.29 6.43
CA LYS A 237 -9.54 26.99 6.77
C LYS A 237 -8.02 27.13 6.81
N GLY A 238 -7.42 26.79 7.94
CA GLY A 238 -6.00 27.07 8.24
C GLY A 238 -5.85 28.42 8.92
N LYS A 239 -4.98 28.49 9.93
CA LYS A 239 -4.60 29.74 10.59
C LYS A 239 -3.34 30.32 9.92
N ASN A 240 -3.14 31.64 10.02
CA ASN A 240 -1.95 32.26 9.43
C ASN A 240 -0.69 31.77 10.16
N PRO A 241 0.47 31.69 9.47
CA PRO A 241 1.75 31.49 10.13
C PRO A 241 1.93 32.58 11.20
N GLY A 242 1.99 32.18 12.48
CA GLY A 242 2.13 33.12 13.61
C GLY A 242 0.89 33.28 14.51
N ASP A 243 -0.27 32.72 14.16
CA ASP A 243 -1.45 32.63 15.05
C ASP A 243 -1.25 31.50 16.08
N ALA A 244 -0.14 31.58 16.84
CA ALA A 244 0.48 30.58 17.70
C ALA A 244 -0.33 30.14 18.94
N GLN A 245 -1.64 30.11 18.81
CA GLN A 245 -2.55 29.44 19.72
C GLN A 245 -3.29 28.37 18.92
N TRP A 246 -2.53 27.36 18.51
CA TRP A 246 -3.13 26.05 18.31
C TRP A 246 -3.62 25.62 19.69
N ASP A 247 -4.94 25.46 19.84
CA ASP A 247 -5.53 24.66 20.91
C ASP A 247 -5.06 23.24 20.66
N LEU A 248 -3.83 23.01 21.09
CA LEU A 248 -3.27 21.69 21.24
C LEU A 248 -4.03 21.08 22.41
N ASP A 249 -5.24 20.63 22.14
CA ASP A 249 -5.82 19.55 22.91
C ASP A 249 -5.02 18.29 22.51
N HIS A 250 -3.77 18.26 23.01
CA HIS A 250 -2.61 17.42 22.66
C HIS A 250 -2.86 15.91 22.82
N ALA A 251 -4.08 15.51 23.19
CA ALA A 251 -4.46 14.14 23.48
C ALA A 251 -5.15 13.43 22.31
N THR A 252 -5.53 14.14 21.23
CA THR A 252 -6.33 13.50 20.17
C THR A 252 -5.48 12.61 19.27
N LYS A 253 -5.58 11.29 19.49
CA LYS A 253 -5.04 10.27 18.60
C LYS A 253 -5.84 10.25 17.30
N ARG A 254 -5.15 10.21 16.16
CA ARG A 254 -5.76 10.00 14.85
C ARG A 254 -5.52 8.58 14.37
N VAL A 255 -6.59 7.87 14.05
CA VAL A 255 -6.51 6.57 13.36
C VAL A 255 -6.56 6.87 11.87
N VAL A 256 -5.41 6.75 11.20
CA VAL A 256 -5.23 7.26 9.84
C VAL A 256 -5.48 6.18 8.80
N PHE A 257 -6.29 6.52 7.80
CA PHE A 257 -6.59 5.68 6.65
C PHE A 257 -6.22 6.37 5.33
N LEU A 258 -5.20 5.88 4.64
CA LEU A 258 -4.80 6.40 3.34
C LEU A 258 -5.77 5.91 2.25
N LYS A 259 -6.30 6.82 1.43
CA LYS A 259 -7.02 6.44 0.22
C LYS A 259 -6.01 5.93 -0.80
N TYR A 260 -6.24 4.75 -1.36
CA TYR A 260 -5.40 4.19 -2.41
C TYR A 260 -6.25 3.51 -3.49
N LYS A 261 -5.64 3.30 -4.66
CA LYS A 261 -6.23 2.60 -5.79
C LYS A 261 -5.37 1.38 -6.13
N ASP A 262 -5.96 0.18 -6.13
CA ASP A 262 -5.21 -1.02 -6.54
C ASP A 262 -4.90 -1.00 -8.05
N ALA A 263 -4.09 -1.98 -8.51
CA ALA A 263 -3.75 -2.07 -9.92
C ALA A 263 -5.02 -2.12 -10.78
N LEU A 264 -6.04 -2.93 -10.43
CA LEU A 264 -7.29 -3.09 -11.18
C LEU A 264 -8.18 -1.84 -11.17
N GLY A 265 -7.83 -0.86 -10.36
CA GLY A 265 -8.48 0.43 -10.24
C GLY A 265 -9.56 0.52 -9.18
N ASN A 266 -9.67 -0.48 -8.32
CA ASN A 266 -10.56 -0.46 -7.17
C ASN A 266 -10.01 0.51 -6.12
N LYS A 267 -10.91 1.24 -5.46
CA LYS A 267 -10.55 2.25 -4.47
C LYS A 267 -10.77 1.70 -3.07
N TYR A 268 -9.79 1.92 -2.21
CA TYR A 268 -9.82 1.50 -0.82
C TYR A 268 -9.31 2.62 0.10
N ARG A 269 -9.49 2.40 1.39
CA ARG A 269 -8.96 3.18 2.49
C ARG A 269 -8.18 2.22 3.37
N ARG A 270 -6.85 2.33 3.32
CA ARG A 270 -5.94 1.46 4.05
C ARG A 270 -5.59 2.06 5.39
N PHE A 271 -5.75 1.29 6.46
CA PHE A 271 -5.26 1.65 7.77
C PHE A 271 -3.73 1.76 7.72
N LEU A 272 -3.24 2.97 8.00
CA LEU A 272 -1.83 3.30 7.96
C LEU A 272 -1.19 3.20 9.34
N GLY A 273 -1.94 3.51 10.39
CA GLY A 273 -1.48 3.50 11.77
C GLY A 273 -2.18 4.53 12.65
N VAL A 274 -1.74 4.61 13.90
CA VAL A 274 -2.18 5.59 14.89
C VAL A 274 -1.16 6.72 14.96
N TYR A 275 -1.62 7.95 14.74
CA TYR A 275 -0.79 9.14 14.73
C TYR A 275 -1.16 10.05 15.89
N MET A 276 -0.15 10.71 16.45
CA MET A 276 -0.32 11.73 17.49
C MET A 276 0.29 13.06 17.03
N CYS A 277 -0.29 14.17 17.49
CA CYS A 277 0.27 15.48 17.23
C CYS A 277 1.67 15.57 17.85
N GLY A 278 2.65 15.94 17.03
CA GLY A 278 4.06 16.01 17.35
C GLY A 278 4.62 17.43 17.32
N GLY A 279 3.74 18.44 17.28
CA GLY A 279 4.09 19.86 17.22
C GLY A 279 3.73 20.51 15.88
N TYR A 280 4.41 21.62 15.58
CA TYR A 280 4.19 22.44 14.39
C TYR A 280 5.49 22.65 13.62
N ASP A 281 5.41 22.56 12.29
CA ASP A 281 6.50 22.87 11.37
C ASP A 281 6.28 24.30 10.84
N ASN A 282 7.10 25.25 11.30
CA ASN A 282 7.00 26.65 10.91
C ASN A 282 7.38 26.88 9.43
N GLU A 283 8.32 26.09 8.89
CA GLU A 283 8.77 26.24 7.50
C GLU A 283 7.68 25.78 6.54
N LYS A 284 7.00 24.69 6.87
CA LYS A 284 5.88 24.14 6.08
C LYS A 284 4.53 24.76 6.43
N ASN A 285 4.47 25.58 7.49
CA ASN A 285 3.21 26.07 8.07
C ASN A 285 2.20 24.93 8.27
N ALA A 286 2.61 23.87 8.96
CA ALA A 286 1.85 22.63 9.06
C ALA A 286 1.91 21.99 10.44
N GLU A 287 0.81 21.40 10.89
CA GLU A 287 0.80 20.49 12.03
C GLU A 287 1.52 19.19 11.69
N ILE A 288 2.31 18.68 12.63
CA ILE A 288 3.06 17.43 12.47
C ILE A 288 2.29 16.32 13.18
N TRP A 289 1.98 15.25 12.46
CA TRP A 289 1.37 14.04 12.98
C TRP A 289 2.37 12.90 12.87
N LYS A 290 2.82 12.34 13.99
CA LYS A 290 3.84 11.27 14.03
C LYS A 290 3.18 9.92 14.29
N LEU A 291 3.59 8.90 13.54
CA LEU A 291 3.18 7.51 13.73
C LEU A 291 3.67 7.01 15.10
N THR A 292 2.75 6.44 15.86
CA THR A 292 3.01 5.92 17.22
C THR A 292 2.72 4.43 17.36
N SER A 293 1.91 3.87 16.46
CA SER A 293 1.56 2.45 16.47
C SER A 293 1.06 1.99 15.10
N ASP A 294 1.49 0.81 14.67
CA ASP A 294 0.98 0.10 13.48
C ASP A 294 -0.30 -0.70 13.78
N LYS A 295 -0.79 -0.64 15.02
CA LYS A 295 -1.97 -1.38 15.51
C LYS A 295 -2.91 -0.46 16.29
N TYR A 296 -4.22 -0.66 16.13
CA TYR A 296 -5.26 -0.01 16.92
C TYR A 296 -6.24 -1.06 17.47
N VAL A 297 -6.47 -1.10 18.78
CA VAL A 297 -7.45 -2.00 19.40
C VAL A 297 -8.82 -1.32 19.40
N LEU A 298 -9.84 -2.02 18.90
CA LEU A 298 -11.19 -1.50 18.69
C LEU A 298 -12.01 -1.42 19.97
#